data_AF-A0A916FZ34-F1
#
_entry.id   AF-A0A916FZ34-F1
#
_cell.length_a   1.000
_cell.length_b   1.000
_cell.length_c   1.000
_cell.angle_alpha   90.00
_cell.angle_beta   90.00
_cell.angle_gamma   90.00
#
_symmetry.space_group_name_H-M   'P 1'
#
loop_
_entity.id
_entity.type
_entity.pdbx_description
1 polymer ?
#
loop_
_entity_poly.entity_id
_entity_poly.type
_entity_poly.pdbx_seq_one_letter_code
_entity_poly.pdbx_strand_id
1 'polypeptide(L)' 'MDQLNIFDTREAQAHLDLIPRLCAGGAGAGDLAGLDQEERFFWMTSPRSTVVQVSPAHSGMCDDPRAELEKLFKQMVG' A
#
# COMPACT_ATOMS: atom_id res chain seq x y z
N MET A 1 -20.81 -7.84 -27.74
CA MET A 1 -20.10 -8.87 -26.93
C MET A 1 -18.89 -8.17 -26.37
N ASP A 2 -19.08 -7.44 -25.28
CA ASP A 2 -17.97 -6.79 -24.57
C ASP A 2 -17.06 -7.88 -24.04
N GLN A 3 -15.77 -7.76 -24.36
CA GLN A 3 -14.76 -8.68 -23.89
C GLN A 3 -14.83 -8.71 -22.35
N LEU A 4 -15.07 -9.91 -21.82
CA LEU A 4 -15.03 -10.24 -20.41
C LEU A 4 -13.61 -9.96 -19.90
N ASN A 5 -13.31 -8.71 -19.55
CA ASN A 5 -12.06 -8.37 -18.91
C ASN A 5 -12.16 -8.87 -17.47
N ILE A 6 -11.57 -10.03 -17.22
CA ILE A 6 -11.53 -10.72 -15.92
C ILE A 6 -10.93 -9.84 -14.80
N PHE A 7 -10.26 -8.74 -15.15
CA PHE A 7 -9.63 -7.80 -14.21
C PHE A 7 -10.08 -6.35 -14.47
N ASP A 8 -10.90 -5.78 -13.60
CA ASP A 8 -11.29 -4.35 -13.66
C ASP A 8 -10.19 -3.47 -13.03
N THR A 9 -9.50 -2.71 -13.88
CA THR A 9 -8.42 -1.81 -13.45
C THR A 9 -8.90 -0.68 -12.54
N ARG A 10 -10.19 -0.30 -12.60
CA ARG A 10 -10.76 0.73 -11.71
C ARG A 10 -10.91 0.21 -10.30
N GLU A 11 -11.30 -1.06 -10.15
CA GLU A 11 -11.38 -1.72 -8.84
C GLU A 11 -9.98 -1.88 -8.23
N ALA A 12 -9.00 -2.32 -9.03
CA ALA A 12 -7.61 -2.38 -8.60
C ALA A 12 -7.08 -1.00 -8.19
N GLN A 13 -7.37 0.06 -8.95
CA GLN A 13 -6.99 1.41 -8.61
C GLN A 13 -7.61 1.88 -7.29
N ALA A 14 -8.90 1.60 -7.06
CA ALA A 14 -9.56 1.95 -5.80
C ALA A 14 -8.90 1.26 -4.58
N HIS A 15 -8.44 0.01 -4.73
CA HIS A 15 -7.67 -0.67 -3.69
C HIS A 15 -6.29 -0.05 -3.46
N LEU A 16 -5.61 0.39 -4.52
CA LEU A 16 -4.30 1.06 -4.43
C LEU A 16 -4.40 2.44 -3.77
N ASP A 17 -5.47 3.20 -4.06
CA ASP A 17 -5.69 4.55 -3.53
C ASP A 17 -5.86 4.57 -2.00
N LEU A 18 -6.20 3.43 -1.38
CA LEU A 18 -6.26 3.30 0.08
C LEU A 18 -4.88 3.36 0.74
N ILE A 19 -3.83 2.90 0.07
CA ILE A 19 -2.46 2.85 0.62
C ILE A 19 -1.97 4.24 1.07
N PRO A 20 -1.93 5.28 0.20
CA PRO A 20 -1.46 6.60 0.62
C PRO A 20 -2.38 7.25 1.67
N ARG A 21 -3.69 6.98 1.64
CA ARG A 21 -4.65 7.48 2.64
C ARG A 21 -4.36 6.92 4.03
N LEU A 22 -4.02 5.64 4.12
CA LEU A 22 -3.65 4.98 5.38
C LEU A 22 -2.29 5.43 5.91
N CYS A 23 -1.32 5.63 5.01
CA CYS A 23 -0.03 6.21 5.38
C CYS A 23 -0.20 7.63 5.96
N ALA A 24 -1.04 8.46 5.34
CA ALA A 24 -1.35 9.80 5.85
C ALA A 24 -2.13 9.78 7.18
N GLY A 25 -3.01 8.79 7.35
CA GLY A 25 -3.88 8.68 8.53
C GLY A 25 -4.97 9.75 8.59
N GLY A 26 -5.67 9.81 9.74
CA GLY A 26 -6.75 10.77 9.99
C GLY A 26 -8.04 10.46 9.23
N ALA A 27 -8.98 11.41 9.23
CA ALA A 27 -10.34 11.23 8.71
C ALA A 27 -10.42 10.81 7.22
N GLY A 28 -9.34 11.05 6.45
CA GLY A 28 -9.24 10.62 5.05
C GLY A 28 -9.03 9.11 4.84
N ALA A 29 -8.73 8.36 5.89
CA ALA A 29 -8.49 6.91 5.85
C ALA A 29 -9.78 6.06 5.95
N GLY A 30 -10.96 6.69 5.96
CA GLY A 30 -12.25 6.00 6.02
C GLY A 30 -12.45 5.25 7.35
N ASP A 31 -13.02 4.05 7.29
CA ASP A 31 -13.31 3.22 8.48
C ASP A 31 -12.06 2.86 9.29
N LEU A 32 -10.88 2.99 8.68
CA LEU A 32 -9.58 2.73 9.32
C LEU A 32 -8.97 4.00 9.95
N ALA A 33 -9.66 5.14 9.92
CA ALA A 33 -9.20 6.41 10.49
C ALA A 33 -8.97 6.36 12.00
N GLY A 34 -9.66 5.46 12.70
CA GLY A 34 -9.51 5.26 14.15
C GLY A 34 -8.31 4.41 14.56
N LEU A 35 -7.64 3.77 13.60
CA LEU A 35 -6.48 2.92 13.88
C LEU A 35 -5.24 3.77 14.18
N ASP A 36 -4.45 3.32 15.15
CA ASP A 36 -3.14 3.90 15.42
C ASP A 36 -2.15 3.59 14.28
N GLN A 37 -0.94 4.15 14.35
CA GLN A 37 0.05 3.97 13.28
C GLN A 37 0.50 2.51 13.13
N GLU A 38 0.61 1.76 14.22
CA GLU A 38 1.04 0.36 14.22
C GLU A 38 -0.04 -0.51 13.56
N GLU A 39 -1.30 -0.32 13.94
CA GLU A 39 -2.45 -1.02 13.39
C GLU A 39 -2.60 -0.75 11.89
N ARG A 40 -2.39 0.49 11.44
CA ARG A 40 -2.40 0.82 9.99
C ARG A 40 -1.26 0.12 9.24
N PHE A 41 -0.07 0.06 9.81
CA PHE A 41 1.06 -0.65 9.22
C PHE A 41 0.80 -2.16 9.15
N PHE A 42 0.29 -2.77 10.21
CA PHE A 42 -0.09 -4.18 10.25
C PHE A 42 -1.17 -4.49 9.20
N TRP A 43 -2.21 -3.66 9.11
CA TRP A 43 -3.26 -3.82 8.11
C TRP A 43 -2.70 -3.77 6.69
N MET A 44 -1.76 -2.86 6.42
CA MET A 44 -1.17 -2.68 5.10
C MET A 44 -0.27 -3.85 4.67
N THR A 45 0.45 -4.46 5.62
CA THR A 45 1.38 -5.57 5.36
C THR A 45 0.73 -6.96 5.43
N SER A 46 -0.50 -7.05 5.94
CA SER A 46 -1.23 -8.31 6.06
C SER A 46 -1.73 -8.83 4.70
N PRO A 47 -1.65 -10.14 4.42
CA PRO A 47 -2.24 -10.74 3.23
C PRO A 47 -3.78 -10.65 3.30
N ARG A 48 -4.36 -9.65 2.64
CA ARG A 48 -5.79 -9.29 2.81
C ARG A 48 -6.61 -9.23 1.53
N SER A 49 -5.97 -9.28 0.36
CA SER A 49 -6.64 -9.11 -0.92
C SER A 49 -6.11 -10.10 -1.95
N THR A 50 -7.02 -10.65 -2.74
CA THR A 50 -6.71 -11.44 -3.94
C THR A 50 -6.54 -10.57 -5.19
N VAL A 51 -6.87 -9.28 -5.10
CA VAL A 51 -6.71 -8.27 -6.16
C VAL A 51 -5.35 -7.59 -6.05
N VAL A 52 -4.97 -7.14 -4.84
CA VAL A 52 -3.68 -6.49 -4.56
C VAL A 52 -2.96 -7.25 -3.45
N GLN A 53 -1.95 -8.02 -3.82
CA GLN A 53 -1.06 -8.72 -2.89
C GLN A 53 0.17 -7.83 -2.61
N VAL A 54 0.43 -7.56 -1.33
CA VAL A 54 1.64 -6.84 -0.91
C VAL A 54 2.81 -7.82 -0.74
N SER A 55 4.03 -7.35 -1.00
CA SER A 55 5.23 -8.13 -0.67
C SER A 55 5.42 -8.24 0.85
N PRO A 56 6.20 -9.22 1.33
CA PRO A 56 6.62 -9.24 2.72
C PRO A 56 7.26 -7.91 3.14
N ALA A 57 7.02 -7.50 4.39
CA ALA A 57 7.73 -6.37 4.97
C ALA A 57 9.20 -6.75 5.20
N HIS A 58 10.12 -5.88 4.78
CA HIS A 58 11.55 -6.03 5.00
C HIS A 58 12.01 -4.90 5.92
N SER A 59 12.59 -5.26 7.06
CA SER A 59 13.13 -4.29 8.02
C SER A 59 14.60 -3.97 7.72
N GLY A 60 15.02 -2.78 8.10
CA GLY A 60 16.39 -2.30 7.97
C GLY A 60 16.61 -1.04 8.79
N MET A 61 17.86 -0.68 9.00
CA MET A 61 18.25 0.59 9.65
C MET A 61 18.97 1.45 8.62
N CYS A 62 18.73 2.76 8.67
CA CYS A 62 19.42 3.76 7.86
C CYS A 62 19.42 5.10 8.60
N ASP A 63 20.35 5.98 8.22
CA ASP A 63 20.45 7.33 8.80
C ASP A 63 19.48 8.32 8.14
N ASP A 64 19.16 8.11 6.86
CA ASP A 64 18.20 8.92 6.08
C ASP A 64 17.17 8.01 5.38
N PRO A 65 15.97 7.85 5.97
CA PRO A 65 14.91 7.03 5.39
C PRO A 65 14.44 7.49 4.00
N ARG A 66 14.50 8.80 3.71
CA ARG A 66 14.03 9.32 2.43
C ARG A 66 15.02 8.98 1.32
N ALA A 67 16.31 9.24 1.56
CA ALA A 67 17.36 8.92 0.60
C ALA A 67 17.43 7.40 0.32
N GLU A 68 17.31 6.58 1.36
CA GLU A 68 17.34 5.11 1.19
C GLU A 68 16.10 4.60 0.44
N LEU A 69 14.91 5.16 0.70
CA LEU A 69 13.70 4.82 -0.06
C LEU A 69 13.84 5.14 -1.55
N GLU A 70 14.32 6.35 -1.89
CA GLU A 70 14.53 6.77 -3.28
C GLU A 70 15.53 5.85 -4.00
N LYS A 71 16.62 5.47 -3.32
CA LYS A 71 17.63 4.52 -3.83
C LYS A 71 17.03 3.13 -4.09
N LEU A 72 16.34 2.55 -3.11
CA LEU A 72 15.76 1.22 -3.20
C LEU A 72 14.69 1.15 -4.29
N PHE A 73 13.81 2.16 -4.37
CA PHE A 73 12.79 2.24 -5.40
C PHE A 73 13.40 2.23 -6.80
N LYS A 74 14.46 3.02 -7.02
CA LYS A 74 15.20 3.03 -8.29
C LYS A 74 15.83 1.68 -8.63
N GLN A 75 16.31 0.93 -7.64
CA GLN A 75 16.96 -0.37 -7.87
C GLN A 75 15.98 -1.52 -8.11
N MET A 76 14.79 -1.47 -7.51
CA MET A 76 13.86 -2.60 -7.44
C MET A 76 12.61 -2.44 -8.33
N VAL A 77 12.29 -1.21 -8.75
CA VAL A 77 11.10 -0.90 -9.54
C VAL A 77 11.45 -0.20 -10.86
N GLY A 78 12.49 0.64 -10.85
CA GLY A 78 12.93 1.47 -11.99
C GLY A 78 13.62 0.71 -13.11
#